data_AF-A0A2G9NH34-F1
#
_entry.id   AF-A0A2G9NH34-F1
#
_cell.length_a   1.000
_cell.length_b   1.000
_cell.length_c   1.000
_cell.angle_alpha   90.00
_cell.angle_beta   90.00
_cell.angle_gamma   90.00
#
_symmetry.space_group_name_H-M   'P 1'
#
loop_
_entity.id
_entity.type
_entity.pdbx_description
1 polymer ?
#
loop_
_entity_poly.entity_id
_entity_poly.type
_entity_poly.pdbx_seq_one_letter_code
_entity_poly.pdbx_strand_id
1 'polypeptide(L)' 'MGKSRKNKRINFQKGKIMSSEIQVGVVVKLKSVSQKMTVVKRHGENITCCWIDKIGELQEHIFPRQALNVVDDNSKGEKP' A
#
# COMPACT_ATOMS: atom_id res chain seq x y z
N MET A 1 -33.74 31.10 21.69
CA MET A 1 -32.57 30.20 21.67
C MET A 1 -32.73 29.24 20.49
N GLY A 2 -31.73 29.10 19.62
CA GLY A 2 -31.81 28.14 18.52
C GLY A 2 -30.84 28.44 17.37
N LYS A 3 -29.53 28.23 17.58
CA LYS A 3 -28.56 28.25 16.47
C LYS A 3 -28.45 26.84 15.91
N SER A 4 -29.22 26.54 14.85
CA SER A 4 -29.05 25.35 14.02
C SER A 4 -27.63 25.29 13.47
N ARG A 5 -26.82 24.36 13.98
CA ARG A 5 -25.48 24.07 13.48
C ARG A 5 -25.63 23.32 12.15
N LYS A 6 -25.30 23.99 11.03
CA LYS A 6 -25.19 23.37 9.71
C LYS A 6 -24.00 22.40 9.75
N ASN A 7 -24.28 21.10 9.78
CA ASN A 7 -23.27 20.06 9.59
C ASN A 7 -22.68 20.19 8.18
N LYS A 8 -21.44 20.68 8.11
CA LYS A 8 -20.63 20.76 6.91
C LYS A 8 -20.28 19.32 6.50
N ARG A 9 -21.01 18.79 5.50
CA ARG A 9 -20.68 17.53 4.82
C ARG A 9 -19.24 17.64 4.32
N ILE A 10 -18.35 16.82 4.90
CA ILE A 10 -16.97 16.68 4.43
C ILE A 10 -17.07 15.81 3.18
N ASN A 11 -16.98 16.44 2.01
CA ASN A 11 -16.96 15.73 0.74
C ASN A 11 -15.58 15.09 0.64
N PHE A 12 -15.47 13.80 1.00
CA PHE A 12 -14.28 13.01 0.68
C PHE A 12 -14.23 12.87 -0.83
N GLN A 13 -13.57 13.83 -1.50
CA GLN A 13 -13.07 13.59 -2.84
C GLN A 13 -12.18 12.37 -2.72
N LYS A 14 -12.60 11.26 -3.33
CA LYS A 14 -11.72 10.13 -3.64
C LYS A 14 -10.65 10.70 -4.54
N GLY A 15 -9.60 11.25 -3.92
CA GLY A 15 -8.36 11.59 -4.59
C GLY A 15 -7.93 10.31 -5.27
N LYS A 16 -8.02 10.31 -6.59
CA LYS A 16 -7.38 9.32 -7.42
C LYS A 16 -5.90 9.43 -7.02
N ILE A 17 -5.41 8.48 -6.22
CA ILE A 17 -4.00 8.44 -5.83
C ILE A 17 -3.25 8.13 -7.14
N MET A 18 -2.87 9.19 -7.85
CA MET A 18 -2.13 9.12 -9.10
C MET A 18 -0.62 9.01 -8.87
N SER A 19 -0.22 8.48 -7.73
CA SER A 19 1.19 8.31 -7.41
C SER A 19 1.43 6.85 -7.15
N SER A 20 2.05 6.18 -8.13
CA SER A 20 2.72 4.88 -8.01
C SER A 20 3.90 4.96 -7.02
N GLU A 21 3.66 5.55 -5.86
CA GLU A 21 4.64 5.78 -4.84
C GLU A 21 4.57 4.61 -3.86
N ILE A 22 5.72 3.96 -3.67
CA ILE A 22 5.82 2.88 -2.70
C ILE A 22 5.88 3.52 -1.32
N GLN A 23 4.84 3.28 -0.52
CA GLN A 23 4.72 3.75 0.86
C GLN A 23 4.70 2.58 1.83
N VAL A 24 4.98 2.85 3.10
CA VAL A 24 4.86 1.85 4.18
C VAL A 24 3.42 1.37 4.26
N GLY A 25 3.23 0.06 4.38
CA GLY A 25 1.92 -0.61 4.38
C GLY A 25 1.41 -1.01 3.00
N VAL A 26 2.08 -0.61 1.91
CA VAL A 26 1.70 -1.04 0.56
C VAL A 26 2.23 -2.46 0.29
N VAL A 27 1.42 -3.26 -0.37
CA VAL A 27 1.84 -4.57 -0.89
C VAL A 27 2.56 -4.37 -2.21
N VAL A 28 3.76 -4.93 -2.29
CA VAL A 28 4.62 -4.90 -3.48
C VAL A 28 5.01 -6.32 -3.86
N LYS A 29 5.51 -6.48 -5.07
CA LYS A 29 6.09 -7.72 -5.56
C LYS A 29 7.39 -7.45 -6.30
N LEU A 30 8.27 -8.44 -6.33
CA LEU A 30 9.45 -8.37 -7.18
C LEU A 30 9.05 -8.45 -8.66
N LYS A 31 9.82 -7.79 -9.53
CA LYS A 31 9.63 -7.92 -10.98
C LYS A 31 9.98 -9.32 -11.50
N SER A 32 10.94 -9.98 -10.87
CA SER A 32 11.41 -11.32 -11.25
C SER A 32 10.57 -12.46 -10.66
N VAL A 33 9.86 -12.23 -9.55
CA VAL A 33 9.15 -13.27 -8.79
C VAL A 33 7.79 -12.75 -8.36
N SER A 34 6.74 -13.56 -8.51
CA SER A 34 5.36 -13.22 -8.10
C SER A 34 5.13 -13.23 -6.57
N GLN A 35 6.20 -13.19 -5.77
CA GLN A 35 6.09 -13.14 -4.31
C GLN A 35 5.56 -11.77 -3.88
N LYS A 36 4.45 -11.79 -3.14
CA LYS A 36 3.90 -10.60 -2.51
C LYS A 36 4.59 -10.35 -1.17
N MET A 37 4.88 -9.09 -0.90
CA MET A 37 5.57 -8.63 0.30
C MET A 37 5.04 -7.25 0.69
N THR A 38 5.11 -6.92 1.96
CA THR A 38 4.60 -5.65 2.50
C THR A 38 5.75 -4.73 2.81
N VAL A 39 5.63 -3.47 2.43
CA VAL A 39 6.66 -2.47 2.70
C VAL A 39 6.57 -2.02 4.15
N VAL A 40 7.66 -2.17 4.90
CA VAL A 40 7.74 -1.77 6.31
C VAL A 40 8.58 -0.52 6.52
N LYS A 41 9.55 -0.25 5.63
CA LYS A 41 10.42 0.92 5.73
C LYS A 41 10.84 1.42 4.36
N ARG A 42 10.98 2.73 4.22
CA ARG A 42 11.51 3.39 3.03
C ARG A 42 12.69 4.28 3.41
N HIS A 43 13.82 4.07 2.76
CA HIS A 43 15.04 4.87 2.87
C HIS A 43 15.46 5.32 1.49
N GLY A 44 14.86 6.41 1.00
CA GLY A 44 15.13 6.93 -0.35
C GLY A 44 14.83 5.89 -1.43
N GLU A 45 15.89 5.35 -2.04
CA GLU A 45 15.85 4.33 -3.09
C GLU A 45 15.76 2.89 -2.57
N ASN A 46 16.06 2.66 -1.30
CA ASN A 46 16.02 1.35 -0.67
C ASN A 46 14.72 1.15 0.10
N ILE A 47 14.09 0.00 -0.08
CA ILE A 47 12.80 -0.33 0.52
C ILE A 47 12.91 -1.64 1.27
N THR A 48 12.66 -1.60 2.57
CA THR A 48 12.58 -2.78 3.41
C THR A 48 11.18 -3.37 3.28
N CYS A 49 11.12 -4.62 2.86
CA CYS A 49 9.88 -5.38 2.70
C CYS A 49 9.91 -6.60 3.61
N CYS A 50 8.75 -6.97 4.14
CA CYS A 50 8.59 -8.21 4.89
C CYS A 50 7.53 -9.12 4.25
N TRP A 51 7.70 -10.43 4.40
CA TRP A 51 6.71 -11.42 4.01
C TRP A 51 6.86 -12.66 4.87
N ILE A 52 5.80 -13.46 4.93
CA ILE A 52 5.86 -14.78 5.54
C ILE A 52 6.27 -15.77 4.45
N ASP A 53 7.31 -16.55 4.70
CA ASP A 53 7.77 -17.57 3.78
C ASP A 53 6.91 -18.86 3.85
N LYS A 54 7.33 -19.90 3.12
CA LYS A 54 6.59 -21.17 3.07
C LYS A 54 6.64 -21.97 4.37
N ILE A 55 7.60 -21.68 5.24
CA ILE A 55 7.76 -22.37 6.54
C ILE A 55 7.08 -21.59 7.67
N GLY A 56 6.47 -20.43 7.36
CA GLY A 56 5.72 -19.62 8.31
C GLY A 56 6.59 -18.61 9.05
N GLU A 57 7.83 -18.40 8.64
CA GLU A 57 8.72 -17.43 9.26
C GLU A 57 8.61 -16.06 8.60
N LEU A 58 8.71 -15.01 9.42
CA LEU A 58 8.73 -13.64 8.95
C LEU A 58 10.12 -13.33 8.39
N GLN A 59 10.18 -13.18 7.07
CA GLN A 59 11.37 -12.73 6.35
C GLN A 59 11.34 -11.22 6.18
N GLU A 60 12.49 -10.57 6.38
CA GLU A 60 12.70 -9.16 6.09
C GLU A 60 13.87 -9.02 5.11
N HIS A 61 13.68 -8.23 4.06
CA HIS A 61 14.75 -7.97 3.10
C HIS A 61 14.65 -6.58 2.50
N ILE A 62 15.80 -6.02 2.15
CA ILE A 62 15.91 -4.71 1.52
C ILE A 62 16.00 -4.91 0.01
N PHE A 63 15.18 -4.19 -0.73
CA PHE A 63 15.20 -4.19 -2.19
C PHE A 63 15.30 -2.75 -2.73
N PRO A 64 15.95 -2.56 -3.89
CA PRO A 64 15.90 -1.28 -4.57
C PRO A 64 14.47 -1.03 -5.09
N ARG A 65 14.00 0.21 -4.98
CA ARG A 65 12.68 0.66 -5.46
C ARG A 65 12.39 0.20 -6.89
N GLN A 66 13.40 0.17 -7.74
CA GLN A 66 13.30 -0.18 -9.16
C GLN A 66 12.99 -1.67 -9.40
N ALA A 67 13.33 -2.55 -8.45
CA ALA A 67 13.04 -3.98 -8.53
C ALA A 67 11.60 -4.33 -8.09
N LEU A 68 10.89 -3.38 -7.49
CA LEU A 68 9.56 -3.57 -6.90
C LEU A 68 8.47 -2.97 -7.78
N ASN A 69 7.36 -3.70 -7.90
CA ASN A 69 6.10 -3.23 -8.44
C ASN A 69 5.05 -3.21 -7.34
N VAL A 70 4.30 -2.11 -7.25
CA VAL A 70 3.12 -2.02 -6.39
C VAL A 70 2.07 -2.99 -6.88
N VAL A 71 1.54 -3.79 -5.96
CA VAL A 71 0.35 -4.61 -6.21
C VAL A 71 -0.84 -3.73 -5.84
N ASP A 72 -1.42 -3.09 -6.85
CA ASP A 72 -2.64 -2.31 -6.66
C ASP A 72 -3.79 -3.31 -6.43
N ASP A 73 -4.23 -3.44 -5.18
CA ASP A 73 -5.46 -4.18 -4.87
C ASP A 73 -6.66 -3.28 -5.21
N ASN A 74 -6.80 -2.94 -6.49
CA ASN A 74 -8.01 -2.31 -7.03
C ASN A 74 -9.12 -3.35 -7.26
N SER A 75 -9.10 -4.44 -6.51
CA SER A 75 -10.21 -5.36 -6.36
C SER A 75 -11.27 -4.70 -5.47
N LYS A 76 -11.82 -3.57 -5.93
CA LYS A 76 -13.09 -3.10 -5.38
C LYS A 76 -14.08 -4.23 -5.57
N GLY A 77 -14.66 -4.66 -4.45
CA GLY A 77 -15.62 -5.74 -4.41
C GLY A 77 -16.71 -5.58 -5.46
N GLU A 78 -16.81 -6.59 -6.31
CA GLU A 78 -18.07 -6.97 -6.90
C GLU A 78 -18.78 -7.79 -5.81
N LYS A 79 -19.71 -7.14 -5.14
CA LYS A 79 -20.61 -7.76 -4.17
C LYS A 79 -21.81 -8.28 -4.98
N PRO A 80 -22.14 -9.58 -4.98
CA PRO A 80 -23.50 -9.99 -5.31
C PRO A 80 -24.46 -9.53 -4.19
#